data_AF-A0A919ZFG9-F1
#
_entry.id   AF-A0A919ZFG9-F1
#
_cell.length_a   1.000
_cell.length_b   1.000
_cell.length_c   1.000
_cell.angle_alpha   90.00
_cell.angle_beta   90.00
_cell.angle_gamma   90.00
#
_symmetry.space_group_name_H-M   'P 1'
#
loop_
_entity.id
_entity.type
_entity.pdbx_description
1 polymer ?
#
loop_
_entity_poly.entity_id
_entity_poly.type
_entity_poly.pdbx_seq_one_letter_code
_entity_poly.pdbx_strand_id
1 'polypeptide(L)'
;MIPATHKELEEIRTQCRSMVKTRAFASGSTSLIPIPGTDVVADVGILMQLLPAINEKFGLAKEDVEGMDAESKAAFYGLVLSMGSAVIGRLVTREVVIKLLQKVGVRMAAKQATRFVPFAGQALSAVLSFSAMRYIGNKHVEDCYQVALKLLEERRAKAHELPKDSEILSRITESVAIDSKAHSENEAADTTPKE
;
A
#
# COMPACT_ATOMS: atom_id res chain seq x y z
N MET A 1 -6.08 -4.23 8.18
CA MET A 1 -7.22 -4.07 7.22
C MET A 1 -6.86 -3.05 6.16
N ILE A 2 -7.01 -3.39 4.87
CA ILE A 2 -6.74 -2.47 3.74
C ILE A 2 -7.86 -1.42 3.66
N PRO A 3 -7.54 -0.13 3.39
CA PRO A 3 -8.54 0.95 3.32
C PRO A 3 -9.65 0.67 2.32
N ALA A 4 -10.90 1.00 2.68
CA ALA A 4 -12.08 0.70 1.88
C ALA A 4 -12.42 1.82 0.88
N THR A 5 -11.85 3.02 1.06
CA THR A 5 -12.15 4.18 0.21
C THR A 5 -10.90 5.00 -0.11
N HIS A 6 -10.94 5.73 -1.22
CA HIS A 6 -9.90 6.70 -1.58
C HIS A 6 -9.69 7.77 -0.49
N LYS A 7 -10.77 8.24 0.14
CA LYS A 7 -10.70 9.26 1.19
C LYS A 7 -9.92 8.74 2.40
N GLU A 8 -10.27 7.55 2.88
CA GLU A 8 -9.58 6.89 3.99
C GLU A 8 -8.08 6.66 3.66
N LEU A 9 -7.79 6.28 2.42
CA LEU A 9 -6.42 6.06 1.96
C LEU A 9 -5.57 7.36 1.99
N GLU A 10 -6.13 8.50 1.59
CA GLU A 10 -5.47 9.81 1.68
C GLU A 10 -5.29 10.29 3.13
N GLU A 11 -6.27 10.01 4.00
CA GLU A 11 -6.16 10.28 5.43
C GLU A 11 -5.01 9.48 6.05
N ILE A 12 -4.89 8.19 5.73
CA ILE A 12 -3.78 7.33 6.16
C ILE A 12 -2.44 7.85 5.65
N ARG A 13 -2.36 8.24 4.37
CA ARG A 13 -1.16 8.85 3.78
C ARG A 13 -0.72 10.08 4.56
N THR A 14 -1.68 10.94 4.92
CA THR A 14 -1.44 12.16 5.69
C THR A 14 -0.94 11.85 7.10
N GLN A 15 -1.58 10.89 7.79
CA GLN A 15 -1.14 10.42 9.11
C GLN A 15 0.29 9.86 9.08
N CYS A 16 0.60 9.03 8.07
CA CYS A 16 1.92 8.45 7.92
C CYS A 16 2.98 9.52 7.64
N ARG A 17 2.70 10.52 6.80
CA ARG A 17 3.61 11.66 6.58
C ARG A 17 3.89 12.45 7.86
N SER A 18 2.88 12.61 8.72
CA SER A 18 3.05 13.22 10.03
C SER A 18 3.98 12.37 10.93
N MET A 19 3.74 11.06 11.00
CA MET A 19 4.61 10.12 11.72
C MET A 19 6.07 10.15 11.23
N VAL A 20 6.28 10.23 9.92
CA VAL A 20 7.62 10.37 9.30
C VAL A 20 8.26 11.68 9.75
N LYS A 21 7.52 12.80 9.72
CA LYS A 21 8.04 14.11 10.14
C LYS A 21 8.49 14.10 11.60
N THR A 22 7.70 13.53 12.50
CA THR A 22 8.04 13.44 13.93
C THR A 22 9.29 12.59 14.17
N ARG A 23 9.36 11.41 13.53
CA ARG A 23 10.53 10.52 13.67
C ARG A 23 11.79 11.06 13.00
N ALA A 24 11.64 11.80 11.89
CA ALA A 24 12.75 12.54 11.28
C ALA A 24 13.31 13.61 12.21
N PHE A 25 12.46 14.33 12.95
CA PHE A 25 12.92 15.27 13.97
C PHE A 25 13.69 14.56 15.08
N ALA A 26 13.18 13.43 15.59
CA ALA A 26 13.88 12.64 16.61
C ALA A 26 15.27 12.16 16.11
N SER A 27 15.35 11.69 14.87
CA SER A 27 16.59 11.29 14.20
C SER A 27 17.57 12.46 14.01
N GLY A 28 17.09 13.64 13.62
CA GLY A 28 17.94 14.83 13.55
C GLY A 28 18.51 15.24 14.92
N SER A 29 17.74 15.07 16.00
CA SER A 29 18.19 15.44 17.35
C SER A 29 19.21 14.48 17.97
N THR A 30 19.24 13.20 17.58
CA THR A 30 20.22 12.22 18.12
C THR A 30 21.64 12.56 17.69
N SER A 31 21.80 13.26 16.55
CA SER A 31 23.09 13.78 16.07
C SER A 31 23.69 14.86 16.99
N LEU A 32 22.95 15.37 17.99
CA LEU A 32 23.48 16.32 18.97
C LEU A 32 24.23 15.63 20.11
N ILE A 33 24.15 14.31 20.22
CA ILE A 33 24.84 13.52 21.25
C ILE A 33 26.31 13.37 20.80
N PRO A 34 27.31 13.81 21.60
CA PRO A 34 28.72 13.81 21.20
C PRO A 34 29.37 12.42 21.35
N ILE A 35 28.68 11.37 20.92
CA ILE A 35 29.17 9.99 20.93
C ILE A 35 29.19 9.48 19.47
N PRO A 36 30.37 9.17 18.92
CA PRO A 36 30.46 8.65 17.56
C PRO A 36 29.62 7.38 17.36
N GLY A 37 28.77 7.37 16.33
CA GLY A 37 28.01 6.19 15.89
C GLY A 37 26.69 5.92 16.64
N THR A 38 26.36 6.68 17.69
CA THR A 38 25.05 6.52 18.38
C THR A 38 23.88 7.01 17.54
N ASP A 39 24.12 8.04 16.74
CA ASP A 39 23.16 8.60 15.78
C ASP A 39 22.71 7.54 14.76
N VAL A 40 23.66 6.79 14.17
CA VAL A 40 23.36 5.73 13.20
C VAL A 40 22.55 4.59 13.83
N VAL A 41 22.89 4.18 15.05
CA VAL A 41 22.16 3.12 15.76
C VAL A 41 20.73 3.57 16.07
N ALA A 42 20.56 4.82 16.52
CA ALA A 42 19.25 5.40 16.76
C ALA A 42 18.43 5.49 15.46
N ASP A 43 19.03 5.95 14.35
CA ASP A 43 18.36 6.06 13.05
C ASP A 43 17.89 4.69 12.54
N VAL A 44 18.69 3.64 12.71
CA VAL A 44 18.29 2.27 12.39
C VAL A 44 17.10 1.84 13.24
N GLY A 45 17.16 2.05 14.57
CA GLY A 45 16.06 1.71 15.47
C GLY A 45 14.77 2.45 15.15
N ILE A 46 14.86 3.74 14.82
CA ILE A 46 13.73 4.58 14.42
C ILE A 46 13.08 4.04 13.13
N LEU A 47 13.87 3.66 12.12
CA LEU A 47 13.37 3.10 10.87
C LEU A 47 12.76 1.71 11.07
N MET A 48 13.36 0.86 11.91
CA MET A 48 12.82 -0.45 12.26
C MET A 48 11.44 -0.37 12.92
N GLN A 49 11.11 0.76 13.55
CA GLN A 49 9.76 1.00 14.08
C GLN A 49 8.85 1.74 13.08
N LEU A 50 9.40 2.71 12.35
CA LEU A 50 8.64 3.55 11.43
C LEU A 50 8.08 2.76 10.25
N LEU A 51 8.91 1.93 9.61
CA LEU A 51 8.53 1.23 8.39
C LEU A 51 7.43 0.17 8.61
N PRO A 52 7.50 -0.68 9.67
CA PRO A 52 6.38 -1.56 10.02
C PRO A 52 5.12 -0.78 10.38
N ALA A 53 5.22 0.28 11.17
CA ALA A 53 4.06 1.09 11.54
C ALA A 53 3.37 1.73 10.32
N ILE A 54 4.12 2.06 9.26
CA ILE A 54 3.54 2.48 7.98
C ILE A 54 2.83 1.30 7.31
N ASN A 55 3.45 0.12 7.23
CA ASN A 55 2.83 -1.08 6.64
C ASN A 55 1.49 -1.40 7.33
N GLU A 56 1.46 -1.41 8.66
CA GLU A 56 0.26 -1.65 9.47
C GLU A 56 -0.84 -0.63 9.17
N LYS A 57 -0.50 0.66 9.07
CA LYS A 57 -1.46 1.73 8.76
C LYS A 57 -2.14 1.54 7.41
N PHE A 58 -1.46 0.98 6.42
CA PHE A 58 -2.03 0.66 5.11
C PHE A 58 -2.64 -0.75 5.02
N GLY A 59 -2.59 -1.54 6.08
CA GLY A 59 -3.01 -2.96 6.05
C GLY A 59 -2.14 -3.81 5.15
N LEU A 60 -0.86 -3.46 5.03
CA LEU A 60 0.16 -4.14 4.22
C LEU A 60 1.28 -4.74 5.11
N ALA A 61 0.99 -4.98 6.40
CA ALA A 61 1.89 -5.73 7.25
C ALA A 61 2.01 -7.17 6.74
N LYS A 62 3.10 -7.86 7.12
CA LYS A 62 3.35 -9.23 6.66
C LYS A 62 2.17 -10.15 7.00
N GLU A 63 1.62 -9.97 8.19
CA GLU A 63 0.51 -10.73 8.75
C GLU A 63 -0.81 -10.42 8.01
N ASP A 64 -1.05 -9.15 7.64
CA ASP A 64 -2.21 -8.75 6.83
C ASP A 64 -2.14 -9.40 5.43
N VAL A 65 -0.96 -9.39 4.81
CA VAL A 65 -0.72 -9.98 3.49
C VAL A 65 -0.82 -11.50 3.54
N GLU A 66 -0.34 -12.13 4.61
CA GLU A 66 -0.43 -13.57 4.79
C GLU A 66 -1.88 -14.05 4.87
N GLY A 67 -2.76 -13.26 5.49
CA GLY A 67 -4.19 -13.52 5.56
C GLY A 67 -5.01 -13.19 4.30
N MET A 68 -4.40 -12.65 3.24
CA MET A 68 -5.10 -12.41 1.96
C MET A 68 -5.42 -13.72 1.24
N ASP A 69 -6.52 -13.73 0.48
CA ASP A 69 -6.83 -14.80 -0.46
C ASP A 69 -5.76 -14.91 -1.55
N ALA A 70 -5.69 -16.07 -2.21
CA ALA A 70 -4.63 -16.38 -3.17
C ALA A 70 -4.55 -15.37 -4.34
N GLU A 71 -5.70 -14.85 -4.78
CA GLU A 71 -5.78 -13.95 -5.92
C GLU A 71 -5.32 -12.54 -5.54
N SER A 72 -5.84 -11.98 -4.45
CA SER A 72 -5.40 -10.68 -3.92
C SER A 72 -3.91 -10.68 -3.56
N LYS A 73 -3.41 -11.80 -3.04
CA LYS A 73 -2.00 -11.97 -2.70
C LYS A 73 -1.11 -11.99 -3.94
N ALA A 74 -1.54 -12.64 -5.01
CA ALA A 74 -0.82 -12.62 -6.29
C ALA A 74 -0.77 -11.20 -6.87
N ALA A 75 -1.89 -10.48 -6.87
CA ALA A 75 -1.95 -9.09 -7.30
C ALA A 75 -1.03 -8.19 -6.45
N PHE A 76 -1.10 -8.30 -5.12
CA PHE A 76 -0.22 -7.58 -4.20
C PHE A 76 1.26 -7.80 -4.52
N TYR A 77 1.71 -9.05 -4.66
CA TYR A 77 3.12 -9.33 -4.97
C TYR A 77 3.53 -8.84 -6.36
N GLY A 78 2.65 -8.93 -7.36
CA GLY A 78 2.88 -8.35 -8.69
C GLY A 78 3.09 -6.84 -8.63
N LEU A 79 2.27 -6.13 -7.85
CA LEU A 79 2.39 -4.70 -7.62
C LEU A 79 3.68 -4.35 -6.88
N VAL A 80 4.00 -5.03 -5.79
CA VAL A 80 5.24 -4.80 -5.02
C VAL A 80 6.48 -4.99 -5.90
N LEU A 81 6.50 -6.03 -6.74
CA LEU A 81 7.58 -6.27 -7.70
C LEU A 81 7.71 -5.15 -8.72
N SER A 82 6.60 -4.69 -9.30
CA SER A 82 6.59 -3.58 -10.27
C SER A 82 7.13 -2.27 -9.71
N MET A 83 6.90 -2.02 -8.41
CA MET A 83 7.34 -0.80 -7.74
C MET A 83 8.78 -0.90 -7.21
N GLY A 84 9.35 -2.11 -7.17
CA GLY A 84 10.72 -2.35 -6.68
C GLY A 84 10.92 -2.00 -5.20
N SER A 85 9.85 -2.01 -4.40
CA SER A 85 9.95 -1.69 -2.98
C SER A 85 10.42 -2.90 -2.17
N ALA A 86 11.48 -2.71 -1.39
CA ALA A 86 12.09 -3.77 -0.60
C ALA A 86 11.39 -4.01 0.75
N VAL A 87 10.42 -3.17 1.13
CA VAL A 87 9.92 -3.05 2.51
C VAL A 87 8.43 -3.38 2.65
N ILE A 88 7.64 -3.23 1.58
CA ILE A 88 6.19 -3.47 1.62
C ILE A 88 5.91 -4.96 1.83
N GLY A 89 5.05 -5.31 2.79
CA GLY A 89 4.64 -6.69 3.07
C GLY A 89 5.78 -7.63 3.46
N ARG A 90 6.92 -7.10 3.88
CA ARG A 90 8.09 -7.88 4.28
C ARG A 90 8.48 -7.56 5.72
N LEU A 91 9.18 -8.51 6.35
CA LEU A 91 9.78 -8.30 7.65
C LEU A 91 10.86 -7.21 7.54
N VAL A 92 10.71 -6.13 8.31
CA VAL A 92 11.68 -5.03 8.34
C VAL A 92 12.81 -5.40 9.29
N THR A 93 13.89 -5.97 8.74
CA THR A 93 15.08 -6.32 9.53
C THR A 93 16.09 -5.18 9.58
N ARG A 94 17.04 -5.31 10.52
CA ARG A 94 18.15 -4.37 10.68
C ARG A 94 18.96 -4.22 9.39
N GLU A 95 19.24 -5.33 8.70
CA GLU A 95 20.04 -5.37 7.48
C GLU A 95 19.36 -4.65 6.32
N VAL A 96 18.03 -4.81 6.20
CA VAL A 96 17.23 -4.08 5.19
C VAL A 96 17.31 -2.59 5.45
N VAL A 97 17.14 -2.16 6.70
CA VAL A 97 17.22 -0.76 7.11
C VAL A 97 18.62 -0.18 6.86
N ILE A 98 19.67 -0.91 7.23
CA ILE A 98 21.06 -0.48 6.98
C ILE A 98 21.31 -0.31 5.48
N LYS A 99 20.87 -1.24 4.63
CA LYS A 99 21.03 -1.13 3.18
C LYS A 99 20.30 0.08 2.60
N LEU A 100 19.10 0.39 3.10
CA LEU A 100 18.35 1.60 2.71
C LEU A 100 19.11 2.87 3.09
N LEU A 101 19.58 2.94 4.34
CA LEU A 101 20.38 4.07 4.83
C LEU A 101 21.68 4.23 4.04
N GLN A 102 22.41 3.15 3.78
CA GLN A 102 23.63 3.17 2.96
C GLN A 102 23.35 3.69 1.55
N LYS A 103 22.28 3.22 0.90
CA LYS A 103 21.92 3.67 -0.46
C LYS A 103 21.61 5.17 -0.49
N VAL A 104 20.90 5.67 0.53
CA VAL A 104 20.60 7.11 0.65
C VAL A 104 21.85 7.91 1.02
N GLY A 105 22.64 7.43 1.97
CA GLY A 105 23.88 8.05 2.42
C GLY A 105 24.90 8.20 1.30
N VAL A 106 25.15 7.14 0.51
CA VAL A 106 26.02 7.20 -0.69
C VAL A 106 25.51 8.24 -1.68
N ARG A 107 24.19 8.27 -1.94
CA ARG A 107 23.58 9.24 -2.86
C ARG A 107 23.72 10.69 -2.37
N MET A 108 23.59 10.92 -1.07
CA MET A 108 23.74 12.25 -0.47
C MET A 108 25.20 12.67 -0.42
N ALA A 109 26.11 11.77 -0.05
CA ALA A 109 27.55 12.00 -0.02
C ALA A 109 28.11 12.32 -1.40
N ALA A 110 27.69 11.58 -2.44
CA ALA A 110 28.08 11.87 -3.83
C ALA A 110 27.68 13.28 -4.28
N LYS A 111 26.58 13.83 -3.74
CA LYS A 111 26.14 15.21 -4.00
C LYS A 111 26.87 16.27 -3.17
N GLN A 112 27.55 15.87 -2.09
CA GLN A 112 28.12 16.80 -1.10
C GLN A 112 29.63 16.66 -0.91
N ALA A 113 30.31 15.86 -1.74
CA ALA A 113 31.75 15.54 -1.63
C ALA A 113 32.70 16.76 -1.63
N THR A 114 32.20 17.97 -1.90
CA THR A 114 33.00 19.21 -1.99
C THR A 114 33.06 20.04 -0.70
N ARG A 115 32.34 19.67 0.38
CA ARG A 115 32.29 20.48 1.61
C ARG A 115 32.42 19.63 2.88
N PHE A 116 33.66 19.31 3.27
CA PHE A 116 33.94 18.69 4.57
C PHE A 116 34.59 19.71 5.51
N VAL A 117 33.89 20.08 6.59
CA VAL A 117 34.45 20.87 7.70
C VAL A 117 34.06 20.20 9.02
N PRO A 118 35.01 19.69 9.82
CA PRO A 118 34.74 18.87 10.99
C PRO A 118 33.92 19.55 12.10
N PHE A 119 33.93 20.89 12.18
CA PHE A 119 33.15 21.67 13.17
C PHE A 119 31.77 22.12 12.69
N ALA A 120 31.49 22.12 11.38
CA ALA A 120 30.14 22.26 10.84
C ALA A 120 29.37 20.92 10.86
N GLY A 121 30.04 19.85 11.30
CA GLY A 121 29.60 18.47 11.20
C GLY A 121 28.27 18.20 11.90
N GLN A 122 28.06 18.69 13.13
CA GLN A 122 26.87 18.28 13.89
C GLN A 122 25.55 18.85 13.33
N ALA A 123 25.55 20.12 12.91
CA ALA A 123 24.39 20.71 12.26
C ALA A 123 24.14 20.07 10.87
N LEU A 124 25.20 19.80 10.11
CA LEU A 124 25.10 19.13 8.83
C LEU A 124 24.59 17.69 8.99
N SER A 125 25.13 16.93 9.95
CA SER A 125 24.70 15.57 10.29
C SER A 125 23.24 15.55 10.70
N ALA A 126 22.80 16.45 11.59
CA ALA A 126 21.40 16.56 11.98
C ALA A 126 20.48 16.80 10.77
N VAL A 127 20.88 17.69 9.84
CA VAL A 127 20.14 17.94 8.60
C VAL A 127 20.14 16.72 7.68
N LEU A 128 21.27 16.01 7.56
CA LEU A 128 21.39 14.80 6.76
C LEU A 128 20.53 13.67 7.31
N SER A 129 20.59 13.39 8.61
CA SER A 129 19.78 12.37 9.29
C SER A 129 18.30 12.67 9.16
N PHE A 130 17.88 13.92 9.46
CA PHE A 130 16.51 14.38 9.23
C PHE A 130 16.04 14.16 7.78
N SER A 131 16.88 14.56 6.82
CA SER A 131 16.55 14.49 5.39
C SER A 131 16.50 13.05 4.88
N ALA A 132 17.43 12.20 5.31
CA ALA A 132 17.46 10.78 4.97
C ALA A 132 16.23 10.07 5.54
N MET A 133 15.90 10.32 6.81
CA MET A 133 14.72 9.76 7.47
C MET A 133 13.42 10.18 6.77
N ARG A 134 13.28 11.48 6.45
CA ARG A 134 12.15 12.00 5.67
C ARG A 134 12.07 11.36 4.29
N TYR A 135 13.19 11.23 3.60
CA TYR A 135 13.22 10.68 2.25
C TYR A 135 12.78 9.21 2.24
N ILE A 136 13.39 8.38 3.10
CA ILE A 136 13.07 6.96 3.21
C ILE A 136 11.62 6.78 3.64
N GLY A 137 11.19 7.45 4.72
CA GLY A 137 9.84 7.35 5.25
C GLY A 137 8.78 7.77 4.24
N ASN A 138 8.92 8.95 3.63
CA ASN A 138 7.92 9.43 2.65
C ASN A 138 7.89 8.60 1.38
N LYS A 139 9.05 8.11 0.92
CA LYS A 139 9.09 7.18 -0.22
C LYS A 139 8.32 5.90 0.13
N HIS A 140 8.54 5.34 1.31
CA HIS A 140 7.83 4.13 1.74
C HIS A 140 6.33 4.35 1.88
N VAL A 141 5.91 5.51 2.42
CA VAL A 141 4.49 5.91 2.47
C VAL A 141 3.88 5.97 1.06
N GLU A 142 4.60 6.54 0.09
CA GLU A 142 4.12 6.61 -1.28
C GLU A 142 4.02 5.23 -1.91
N ASP A 143 5.04 4.39 -1.76
CA ASP A 143 5.03 3.05 -2.33
C ASP A 143 3.87 2.22 -1.71
N CYS A 144 3.60 2.35 -0.41
CA CYS A 144 2.44 1.70 0.25
C CYS A 144 1.09 2.24 -0.24
N TYR A 145 0.98 3.57 -0.37
CA TYR A 145 -0.24 4.23 -0.86
C TYR A 145 -0.61 3.72 -2.25
N GLN A 146 0.35 3.64 -3.17
CA GLN A 146 0.12 3.21 -4.55
C GLN A 146 -0.26 1.72 -4.62
N VAL A 147 0.34 0.86 -3.81
CA VAL A 147 -0.06 -0.55 -3.72
C VAL A 147 -1.49 -0.68 -3.20
N ALA A 148 -1.82 0.00 -2.10
CA ALA A 148 -3.16 -0.03 -1.52
C ALA A 148 -4.22 0.56 -2.47
N LEU A 149 -3.89 1.62 -3.20
CA LEU A 149 -4.74 2.24 -4.21
C LEU A 149 -5.10 1.25 -5.32
N LYS A 150 -4.09 0.60 -5.91
CA LYS A 150 -4.31 -0.36 -7.00
C LYS A 150 -5.09 -1.58 -6.55
N LEU A 151 -4.83 -2.09 -5.34
CA LEU A 151 -5.63 -3.17 -4.76
C LEU A 151 -7.09 -2.76 -4.54
N LEU A 152 -7.34 -1.51 -4.14
CA LEU A 152 -8.70 -0.98 -3.99
C LEU A 152 -9.41 -0.88 -5.35
N GLU A 153 -8.71 -0.41 -6.39
CA GLU A 153 -9.22 -0.33 -7.76
C GLU A 153 -9.56 -1.71 -8.32
N GLU A 154 -8.68 -2.69 -8.16
CA GLU A 154 -8.91 -4.08 -8.59
C GLU A 154 -10.12 -4.71 -7.88
N ARG A 155 -10.27 -4.51 -6.57
CA ARG A 155 -11.45 -4.97 -5.82
C ARG A 155 -12.73 -4.30 -6.32
N ARG A 156 -12.67 -3.00 -6.63
CA ARG A 156 -13.83 -2.25 -7.12
C ARG A 156 -14.22 -2.67 -8.54
N ALA A 157 -13.25 -2.93 -9.41
CA ALA A 157 -13.48 -3.47 -10.75
C ALA A 157 -14.21 -4.82 -10.67
N LYS A 158 -13.71 -5.73 -9.83
CA LYS A 158 -14.38 -7.03 -9.58
C LYS A 158 -15.78 -6.90 -8.99
N ALA A 159 -15.99 -5.96 -8.06
CA ALA A 159 -17.31 -5.71 -7.49
C ALA A 159 -18.31 -5.16 -8.53
N HIS A 160 -17.82 -4.54 -9.61
CA HIS A 160 -18.65 -4.11 -10.75
C HIS A 160 -18.84 -5.23 -11.79
N GLU A 161 -17.97 -6.24 -11.82
CA GLU A 161 -18.07 -7.43 -12.69
C GLU A 161 -18.91 -8.57 -12.07
N LEU A 162 -19.13 -8.60 -10.75
CA LEU A 162 -20.09 -9.51 -10.09
C LEU A 162 -21.54 -8.99 -10.22
N PRO A 163 -22.54 -9.86 -10.48
CA PRO A 163 -23.31 -9.80 -11.73
C PRO A 163 -24.60 -8.98 -11.66
N LYS A 164 -24.76 -7.99 -12.56
CA LYS A 164 -26.08 -7.65 -13.11
C LYS A 164 -26.65 -8.80 -13.94
N ASP A 165 -25.79 -9.74 -14.32
CA ASP A 165 -26.10 -10.89 -15.13
C ASP A 165 -26.97 -11.91 -14.38
N SER A 166 -26.92 -12.01 -13.05
CA SER A 166 -27.85 -12.93 -12.34
C SER A 166 -29.26 -12.35 -12.29
N GLU A 167 -29.39 -11.02 -12.25
CA GLU A 167 -30.69 -10.34 -12.28
C GLU A 167 -31.24 -10.28 -13.72
N ILE A 168 -30.38 -10.14 -14.72
CA ILE A 168 -30.75 -10.24 -16.14
C ILE A 168 -31.07 -11.70 -16.48
N LEU A 169 -30.28 -12.69 -16.05
CA LEU A 169 -30.55 -14.11 -16.29
C LEU A 169 -31.78 -14.57 -15.52
N SER A 170 -32.02 -14.11 -14.28
CA SER A 170 -33.26 -14.45 -13.56
C SER A 170 -34.48 -13.84 -14.24
N ARG A 171 -34.40 -12.58 -14.69
CA ARG A 171 -35.48 -11.91 -15.45
C ARG A 171 -35.70 -12.52 -16.82
N ILE A 172 -34.64 -12.94 -17.52
CA ILE A 172 -34.73 -13.66 -18.80
C ILE A 172 -35.33 -15.05 -18.57
N THR A 173 -34.95 -15.75 -17.50
CA THR A 173 -35.49 -17.08 -17.19
C THR A 173 -36.97 -16.99 -16.79
N GLU A 174 -37.36 -15.97 -16.02
CA GLU A 174 -38.77 -15.67 -15.72
C GLU A 174 -39.56 -15.28 -16.97
N SER A 175 -39.02 -14.43 -17.85
CA SER A 175 -39.71 -14.04 -19.09
C SER A 175 -39.88 -15.20 -20.06
N VAL A 176 -38.86 -16.07 -20.19
CA VAL A 176 -38.93 -17.29 -21.03
C VAL A 176 -39.94 -18.29 -20.46
N ALA A 177 -40.04 -18.43 -19.13
CA ALA A 177 -41.02 -19.28 -18.49
C ALA A 177 -42.47 -18.79 -18.68
N ILE A 178 -42.68 -17.47 -18.75
CA ILE A 178 -44.00 -16.85 -19.01
C ILE A 178 -44.42 -17.09 -20.48
N ASP A 179 -43.52 -16.86 -21.44
CA ASP A 179 -43.82 -17.04 -22.87
C ASP A 179 -44.08 -18.52 -23.22
N SER A 180 -43.36 -19.46 -22.59
CA SER A 180 -43.59 -20.89 -22.78
C SER A 180 -44.97 -21.35 -22.27
N LYS A 181 -45.50 -20.70 -21.23
CA LYS A 181 -46.81 -21.04 -20.66
C LYS A 181 -47.95 -20.48 -21.52
N ALA A 182 -47.78 -19.25 -22.03
CA ALA A 182 -48.72 -18.59 -22.93
C ALA A 182 -48.88 -19.32 -24.28
N HIS A 183 -47.82 -19.93 -24.81
CA HIS A 183 -47.91 -20.73 -26.03
C HIS A 183 -48.69 -22.04 -25.83
N SER A 184 -48.57 -22.68 -24.67
CA SER A 184 -49.29 -23.94 -24.39
C SER A 184 -50.79 -23.74 -24.14
N GLU A 185 -51.21 -22.60 -23.59
CA GLU A 185 -52.62 -22.29 -23.35
C GLU A 185 -53.37 -21.89 -24.64
N ASN A 186 -52.66 -21.33 -25.62
CA ASN A 186 -53.25 -20.92 -26.89
C ASN A 186 -53.43 -22.08 -27.88
N GLU A 187 -52.62 -23.13 -27.79
CA GLU A 187 -52.72 -24.33 -28.63
C GLU A 187 -53.81 -25.32 -28.13
N ALA A 188 -54.18 -25.25 -26.84
CA ALA A 188 -55.28 -26.04 -26.28
C ALA A 188 -56.69 -25.45 -26.55
N ALA A 189 -56.77 -24.22 -27.09
CA ALA A 189 -58.04 -23.53 -27.34
C ALA A 189 -58.57 -23.68 -28.79
N ASP A 190 -57.81 -24.31 -29.70
CA ASP A 190 -58.17 -24.47 -31.13
C ASP A 190 -58.49 -25.93 -31.53
N THR A 191 -59.05 -26.71 -30.60
CA THR A 191 -59.62 -28.02 -30.92
C THR A 191 -61.03 -28.17 -30.34
N THR A 192 -61.97 -27.41 -30.89
CA THR A 192 -63.41 -27.79 -30.85
C THR A 192 -63.91 -27.92 -32.28
N PRO A 193 -64.26 -29.14 -32.75
CA PRO A 193 -64.81 -29.35 -34.08
C PRO A 193 -66.19 -28.69 -34.20
N LYS A 194 -66.38 -27.94 -35.30
CA LYS A 194 -67.71 -27.64 -35.84
C LYS A 194 -68.30 -28.95 -36.39
N GLU A 195 -69.37 -29.42 -35.77
CA GLU A 195 -70.67 -29.82 -36.35
C GLU A 195 -71.55 -30.53 -35.31
#